data_AF-A0A9E2ZRL7-F1
#
_entry.id   AF-A0A9E2ZRL7-F1
#
_cell.length_a   1.000
_cell.length_b   1.000
_cell.length_c   1.000
_cell.angle_alpha   90.00
_cell.angle_beta   90.00
_cell.angle_gamma   90.00
#
_symmetry.space_group_name_H-M   'P 1'
#
loop_
_entity.id
_entity.type
_entity.pdbx_description
1 polymer ?
#
loop_
_entity_poly.entity_id
_entity_poly.type
_entity_poly.pdbx_seq_one_letter_code
_entity_poly.pdbx_strand_id
1 'polypeptide(L)' 'MHGRIADENYGALVDRLALDVLVEDDCESIGGPRQTCVAQLSPAARRRVRCVMLPEFLGLGGLPDHPAGLLAPPQPGR' A
#
# COMPACT_ATOMS: atom_id res chain seq x y z
N MET A 1 0.82 4.31 17.90
CA MET A 1 -0.19 4.10 16.84
C MET A 1 -0.21 5.37 16.00
N HIS A 2 -0.12 5.26 14.68
CA HIS A 2 -0.27 6.39 13.76
C HIS A 2 -1.63 6.29 13.05
N GLY A 3 -2.24 7.43 12.76
CA GLY A 3 -3.49 7.51 12.01
C GLY A 3 -3.60 8.85 11.30
N ARG A 4 -4.67 9.00 10.52
CA ARG A 4 -5.00 10.27 9.87
C ARG A 4 -5.19 11.38 10.89
N ILE A 5 -4.73 12.59 10.57
CA ILE A 5 -5.17 13.82 11.23
C ILE A 5 -6.39 14.42 10.51
N ALA A 6 -6.98 15.49 11.06
CA ALA A 6 -8.13 16.15 10.46
C ALA A 6 -7.83 16.57 9.00
N ASP A 7 -8.77 16.28 8.11
CA ASP A 7 -8.70 16.55 6.65
C ASP A 7 -7.55 15.89 5.87
N GLU A 8 -6.69 15.10 6.52
CA GLU A 8 -5.61 14.35 5.86
C GLU A 8 -6.17 13.12 5.14
N ASN A 9 -5.97 13.00 3.83
CA ASN A 9 -6.32 11.76 3.11
C ASN A 9 -5.28 10.64 3.38
N TYR A 10 -5.58 9.39 3.01
CA TYR A 10 -4.68 8.28 3.33
C TYR A 10 -3.36 8.33 2.54
N GLY A 11 -3.35 8.93 1.34
CA GLY A 11 -2.11 9.19 0.62
C GLY A 11 -1.18 10.15 1.37
N ALA A 12 -1.72 11.23 1.93
CA ALA A 12 -0.98 12.21 2.73
C ALA A 12 -0.43 11.60 4.03
N LEU A 13 -1.18 10.69 4.66
CA LEU A 13 -0.69 9.91 5.80
C LEU A 13 0.54 9.08 5.42
N VAL A 14 0.49 8.36 4.29
CA VAL A 14 1.63 7.56 3.80
C VAL A 14 2.85 8.43 3.50
N ASP A 15 2.63 9.61 2.89
CA ASP A 15 3.70 10.56 2.60
C ASP A 15 4.37 11.04 3.90
N ARG A 16 3.57 11.41 4.91
CA ARG A 16 4.05 11.89 6.21
C ARG A 16 4.81 10.83 6.99
N LEU A 17 4.38 9.57 6.92
CA LEU A 17 5.03 8.47 7.65
C LEU A 17 6.35 8.02 7.00
N ALA A 18 6.68 8.51 5.80
CA ALA A 18 7.93 8.18 5.11
C ALA A 18 8.20 6.67 4.99
N LEU A 19 7.14 5.87 4.76
CA LEU A 19 7.22 4.41 4.71
C LEU A 19 8.11 3.89 3.59
N ASP A 20 8.83 2.79 3.84
CA ASP A 20 9.54 2.02 2.81
C ASP A 20 8.57 1.15 2.01
N VAL A 21 7.58 0.54 2.68
CA VAL A 21 6.59 -0.37 2.09
C VAL A 21 5.18 0.02 2.53
N LEU A 22 4.25 0.01 1.57
CA LEU A 22 2.82 0.10 1.77
C LEU A 22 2.16 -1.19 1.30
N VAL A 23 1.47 -1.89 2.19
CA VAL A 23 0.64 -3.07 1.87
C VAL A 23 -0.82 -2.67 2.02
N GLU A 24 -1.61 -2.88 0.97
CA GLU A 24 -3.05 -2.61 0.95
C GLU A 24 -3.75 -3.58 -0.03
N ASP A 25 -5.06 -3.74 0.12
CA ASP A 25 -5.89 -4.54 -0.79
C ASP A 25 -6.65 -3.66 -1.78
N ASP A 26 -7.16 -4.27 -2.84
CA ASP A 26 -7.98 -3.62 -3.87
C ASP A 26 -9.50 -3.70 -3.58
N CYS A 27 -9.88 -3.58 -2.30
CA CYS A 27 -11.24 -3.82 -1.80
C CYS A 27 -12.34 -3.15 -2.65
N GLU A 28 -13.16 -3.97 -3.33
CA GLU A 28 -14.16 -3.50 -4.28
C GLU A 28 -15.30 -2.75 -3.60
N SER A 29 -15.67 -3.16 -2.38
CA SER A 29 -16.80 -2.61 -1.63
C SER A 29 -16.66 -1.11 -1.30
N ILE A 30 -15.43 -0.61 -1.22
CA ILE A 30 -15.14 0.82 -1.00
C ILE A 30 -14.91 1.58 -2.30
N GLY A 31 -14.87 0.92 -3.47
CA GLY A 31 -14.60 1.51 -4.78
C GLY A 31 -13.31 1.03 -5.44
N GLY A 32 -12.70 -0.03 -4.91
CA GLY A 32 -11.58 -0.75 -5.52
C GLY A 32 -10.31 0.10 -5.64
N PRO A 33 -9.49 -0.13 -6.70
CA PRO A 33 -8.22 0.55 -6.90
C PRO A 33 -8.27 2.09 -6.86
N ARG A 34 -9.42 2.70 -7.14
CA ARG A 34 -9.58 4.17 -7.09
C ARG A 34 -9.57 4.75 -5.68
N GLN A 35 -9.82 3.94 -4.67
CA GLN A 35 -9.97 4.36 -3.26
C GLN A 35 -8.79 3.93 -2.39
N THR A 36 -7.82 3.26 -2.99
CA THR A 36 -6.54 2.88 -2.36
C THR A 36 -5.71 4.09 -1.95
N CYS A 37 -4.81 3.89 -1.00
CA CYS A 37 -3.80 4.86 -0.63
C CYS A 37 -2.91 5.19 -1.84
N VAL A 38 -2.49 4.18 -2.63
CA VAL A 38 -1.67 4.39 -3.82
C VAL A 38 -2.33 5.36 -4.81
N ALA A 39 -3.66 5.31 -4.97
CA ALA A 39 -4.42 6.22 -5.83
C ALA A 39 -4.32 7.69 -5.39
N GLN A 40 -4.09 7.93 -4.09
CA GLN A 40 -4.03 9.26 -3.47
C GLN A 40 -2.59 9.78 -3.31
N LEU A 41 -1.58 8.94 -3.50
CA LEU A 41 -0.17 9.31 -3.35
C LEU A 41 0.26 10.38 -4.36
N SER A 42 1.11 11.29 -3.89
CA SER A 42 1.84 12.20 -4.78
C SER A 42 2.76 11.42 -5.73
N PRO A 43 3.08 11.95 -6.93
CA PRO A 43 4.03 11.31 -7.85
C PRO A 43 5.41 11.06 -7.22
N ALA A 44 5.84 11.95 -6.32
CA ALA A 44 7.11 11.80 -5.61
C ALA A 44 7.06 10.61 -4.64
N ALA A 45 5.99 10.48 -3.86
CA ALA A 45 5.84 9.37 -2.94
C ALA A 45 5.69 8.03 -3.66
N ARG A 46 4.92 7.96 -4.75
CA ARG A 46 4.80 6.74 -5.57
C ARG A 46 6.14 6.18 -6.05
N ARG A 47 7.16 7.03 -6.23
CA ARG A 47 8.53 6.61 -6.60
C ARG A 47 9.37 6.16 -5.41
N ARG A 48 9.02 6.60 -4.20
CA ARG A 48 9.76 6.34 -2.96
C ARG A 48 9.24 5.11 -2.22
N VAL A 49 7.91 4.96 -2.10
CA VAL A 49 7.30 3.86 -1.34
C VAL A 49 7.04 2.65 -2.25
N ARG A 50 7.46 1.46 -1.81
CA ARG A 50 7.12 0.21 -2.47
C ARG A 50 5.68 -0.15 -2.14
N CYS A 51 4.81 -0.16 -3.15
CA CYS A 51 3.40 -0.50 -2.98
C CYS A 51 3.16 -1.98 -3.35
N VAL A 52 2.60 -2.73 -2.41
CA VAL A 52 2.19 -4.13 -2.56
C VAL A 52 0.67 -4.17 -2.48
N MET A 53 0.03 -4.38 -3.64
CA MET A 53 -1.41 -4.54 -3.74
C MET A 53 -1.76 -6.02 -3.60
N LEU A 54 -2.67 -6.35 -2.68
CA LEU A 54 -3.23 -7.67 -2.52
C LEU A 54 -4.63 -7.74 -3.13
N PRO A 55 -5.01 -8.84 -3.79
CA PRO A 55 -6.41 -9.09 -4.10
C PRO A 55 -7.28 -9.09 -2.83
N GLU A 56 -8.49 -8.56 -2.94
CA GLU A 56 -9.49 -8.63 -1.88
C GLU A 56 -9.64 -10.08 -1.36
N PHE A 57 -9.76 -10.22 -0.04
CA PHE A 57 -9.87 -11.49 0.70
C PHE A 57 -8.64 -12.42 0.70
N LEU A 58 -7.58 -12.16 -0.09
CA LEU A 58 -6.34 -12.94 0.01
C LEU A 58 -5.69 -12.79 1.39
N GLY A 59 -5.83 -11.59 1.97
CA GLY A 59 -5.25 -11.26 3.26
C GLY A 59 -3.73 -11.44 3.28
N LEU A 60 -3.19 -11.76 4.45
CA LEU A 60 -1.73 -11.90 4.63
C LEU A 60 -1.13 -13.12 3.91
N GLY A 61 -1.96 -14.07 3.42
CA GLY A 61 -1.49 -15.25 2.70
C GLY A 61 -0.84 -14.95 1.35
N GLY A 62 -1.05 -13.75 0.80
CA GLY A 62 -0.38 -13.27 -0.41
C GLY A 62 0.99 -12.62 -0.18
N LEU A 63 1.44 -12.53 1.08
CA LEU A 63 2.70 -11.90 1.45
C LEU A 63 3.83 -12.93 1.56
N PRO A 64 5.10 -12.50 1.39
CA PRO A 64 6.24 -13.36 1.67
C PRO A 64 6.33 -13.71 3.15
N ASP A 65 6.79 -14.93 3.45
CA ASP A 65 6.99 -15.43 4.82
C ASP A 65 8.04 -14.62 5.61
N HIS A 66 8.89 -13.88 4.92
CA HIS A 66 9.94 -13.05 5.52
C HIS A 66 9.77 -11.57 5.12
N PRO A 67 9.82 -10.63 6.09
CA PRO A 67 9.65 -9.19 5.81
C PRO A 67 10.61 -8.63 4.77
N ALA A 68 11.83 -9.17 4.68
CA ALA A 68 12.79 -8.79 3.65
C ALA A 68 12.25 -8.97 2.22
N GLY A 69 11.34 -9.92 2.00
CA GLY A 69 10.68 -10.13 0.72
C GLY A 69 9.76 -8.97 0.29
N LEU A 70 9.28 -8.15 1.23
CA LEU A 70 8.45 -6.98 0.92
C LEU A 70 9.23 -5.85 0.24
N LEU A 71 10.55 -5.82 0.44
CA LEU A 71 11.46 -4.84 -0.16
C LEU A 71 11.87 -5.24 -1.58
N ALA A 72 11.65 -6.51 -1.96
CA ALA A 72 11.97 -7.00 -3.28
C ALA A 72 10.93 -6.53 -4.33
N PRO A 73 11.34 -6.33 -5.59
CA PRO A 73 10.39 -6.17 -6.69
C PRO A 73 9.49 -7.42 -6.77
N PRO A 74 8.25 -7.28 -7.30
CA PRO A 74 7.35 -8.42 -7.40
C PRO A 74 8.00 -9.46 -8.31
N GLN A 75 8.20 -10.67 -7.79
CA GLN A 75 8.69 -11.79 -8.58
C GLN A 75 7.59 -12.17 -9.58
N PRO A 76 7.86 -12.26 -10.89
CA PRO A 76 6.89 -12.81 -11.83
C PRO A 76 6.54 -14.24 -11.40
N GLY A 77 5.24 -14.56 -11.48
CA GLY A 77 4.64 -15.75 -10.87
C GLY A 77 5.39 -17.05 -11.16
N ARG A 78 5.49 -17.88 -10.12
CA ARG A 78 5.91 -19.27 -10.18
C ARG A 78 4.79 -20.15 -10.72
#